data_AF-A0A9D8AHX0-F1
#
_entry.id   AF-A0A9D8AHX0-F1
#
_cell.length_a   1.000
_cell.length_b   1.000
_cell.length_c   1.000
_cell.angle_alpha   90.00
_cell.angle_beta   90.00
_cell.angle_gamma   90.00
#
_symmetry.space_group_name_H-M   'P 1'
#
loop_
_entity.id
_entity.type
_entity.pdbx_description
1 polymer ?
#
loop_
_entity_poly.entity_id
_entity_poly.type
_entity_poly.pdbx_seq_one_letter_code
_entity_poly.pdbx_strand_id
1 'polypeptide(L)'
;MKKGREKEGREGKKPEAEEGKITLPREEFDKLNARAKKSDEYYDKWLRSQAELENTKKRLDREKSDFIKFANEDLIVRLLPIADNFDRALLSVRHTKESDAVLEGIKMVQKELSTLFNDYGAEKVKSVGEKFNPHIHEAIAVVESDEYPEDTVVEEIQTGYTLKGRLIRPSIVKVSKRREEDKDAGGLKNG
;
A
#
# COMPACT_ATOMS: atom_id res chain seq x y z
N MET A 1 -16.51 -3.67 72.08
CA MET A 1 -15.62 -4.65 72.75
C MET A 1 -14.35 -4.73 71.92
N LYS A 2 -13.27 -3.98 72.20
CA LYS A 2 -12.22 -4.20 73.21
C LYS A 2 -11.68 -5.64 73.27
N LYS A 3 -10.47 -5.82 72.74
CA LYS A 3 -9.29 -6.62 73.18
C LYS A 3 -8.54 -7.03 71.90
N GLY A 4 -7.25 -6.82 71.70
CA GLY A 4 -6.14 -6.63 72.64
C GLY A 4 -4.97 -7.41 72.03
N ARG A 5 -3.83 -6.74 71.82
CA ARG A 5 -2.54 -7.26 71.34
C ARG A 5 -2.19 -8.63 71.91
N GLU A 6 -1.53 -9.46 71.09
CA GLU A 6 -0.26 -10.10 71.47
C GLU A 6 0.51 -10.51 70.20
N LYS A 7 1.67 -9.87 70.02
CA LYS A 7 2.72 -10.31 69.12
C LYS A 7 3.60 -11.24 69.94
N GLU A 8 3.67 -12.52 69.58
CA GLU A 8 4.79 -13.38 69.96
C GLU A 8 5.47 -13.87 68.70
N GLY A 9 6.73 -13.45 68.56
CA GLY A 9 7.65 -14.02 67.60
C GLY A 9 8.00 -15.44 68.04
N ARG A 10 7.96 -16.36 67.08
CA ARG A 10 8.79 -17.56 67.14
C ARG A 10 9.59 -17.63 65.85
N GLU A 11 10.87 -17.33 66.01
CA GLU A 11 11.94 -17.60 65.06
C GLU A 11 11.88 -19.08 64.64
N GLY A 12 11.31 -19.33 63.48
CA GLY A 12 11.51 -20.59 62.77
C GLY A 12 12.93 -20.58 62.20
N LYS A 13 13.83 -21.32 62.84
CA LYS A 13 15.18 -21.64 62.33
C LYS A 13 15.12 -21.93 60.82
N LYS A 14 15.79 -21.09 60.03
CA LYS A 14 16.18 -21.46 58.66
C LYS A 14 17.05 -22.72 58.76
N PRO A 15 16.76 -23.81 58.05
CA PRO A 15 17.76 -24.86 57.91
C PRO A 15 18.94 -24.27 57.15
N GLU A 16 20.08 -24.17 57.81
CA GLU A 16 21.37 -23.93 57.19
C GLU A 16 21.57 -25.01 56.11
N ALA A 17 21.61 -24.58 54.86
CA ALA A 17 22.03 -25.43 53.77
C ALA A 17 23.52 -25.73 53.99
N GLU A 18 23.84 -26.93 54.46
CA GLU A 18 25.20 -27.46 54.34
C GLU A 18 25.54 -27.47 52.85
N GLU A 19 26.49 -26.61 52.45
CA GLU A 19 27.14 -26.67 51.15
C GLU A 19 27.98 -27.96 51.07
N GLY A 20 27.32 -29.09 50.87
CA GLY A 20 27.96 -30.36 50.58
C GLY A 20 28.72 -30.26 49.27
N LYS A 21 30.05 -30.23 49.33
CA LYS A 21 30.90 -30.35 48.13
C LYS A 21 30.67 -31.72 47.51
N ILE A 22 29.96 -31.75 46.39
CA ILE A 22 29.75 -32.96 45.59
C ILE A 22 31.06 -33.26 44.85
N THR A 23 31.71 -34.38 45.17
CA THR A 23 32.88 -34.88 44.44
C THR A 23 32.43 -35.80 43.32
N LEU A 24 32.58 -35.37 42.06
CA LEU A 24 32.31 -36.18 40.87
C LEU A 24 33.60 -36.68 40.21
N PRO A 25 33.64 -37.90 39.64
CA PRO A 25 34.72 -38.32 38.76
C PRO A 25 34.87 -37.38 37.55
N ARG A 26 36.11 -37.08 37.15
CA ARG A 26 36.41 -36.11 36.08
C ARG A 26 35.73 -36.45 34.74
N GLU A 27 35.67 -37.73 34.39
CA GLU A 27 34.99 -38.18 33.17
C GLU A 27 33.48 -37.90 33.19
N GLU A 28 32.82 -38.05 34.34
CA GLU A 28 31.40 -37.75 34.48
C GLU A 28 31.13 -36.24 34.42
N PHE A 29 32.02 -35.44 35.03
CA PHE A 29 31.97 -33.98 34.95
C PHE A 29 32.12 -33.50 33.50
N ASP A 30 33.07 -34.05 32.74
CA ASP A 30 33.28 -33.69 31.34
C ASP A 30 32.09 -34.09 30.46
N LYS A 31 31.49 -35.28 30.69
CA LYS A 31 30.25 -35.71 30.03
C LYS A 31 29.07 -34.79 30.35
N LEU A 32 28.91 -34.39 31.61
CA LEU A 32 27.83 -33.50 32.05
C LEU A 32 27.98 -32.11 31.42
N ASN A 33 29.18 -31.55 31.41
CA ASN A 33 29.48 -30.28 30.76
C ASN A 33 29.25 -30.33 29.24
N ALA A 34 29.65 -31.42 28.58
CA ALA A 34 29.39 -31.60 27.15
C ALA A 34 27.89 -31.66 26.85
N ARG A 35 27.10 -32.30 27.73
CA ARG A 35 25.64 -32.34 27.62
C ARG A 35 25.01 -30.96 27.86
N ALA A 36 25.49 -30.21 28.85
CA ALA A 36 25.05 -28.85 29.13
C ALA A 36 25.31 -27.93 27.93
N LYS A 37 26.52 -27.92 27.37
CA LYS A 37 26.85 -27.15 26.17
C LYS A 37 25.95 -27.48 24.97
N LYS A 38 25.69 -28.77 24.71
CA LYS A 38 24.75 -29.18 23.65
C LYS A 38 23.33 -28.71 23.93
N SER A 39 22.90 -28.71 25.19
CA SER A 39 21.59 -28.20 25.60
C SER A 39 21.49 -26.70 25.28
N ASP A 40 22.52 -25.92 25.63
CA ASP A 40 22.56 -24.48 25.35
C ASP A 40 22.54 -24.22 23.83
N GLU A 41 23.35 -24.95 23.05
CA GLU A 41 23.34 -24.85 21.58
C GLU A 41 21.97 -25.16 20.97
N TYR A 42 21.26 -26.17 21.47
CA TYR A 42 19.92 -26.50 21.00
C TYR A 42 18.89 -25.47 21.43
N TYR A 43 19.01 -24.94 22.65
CA TYR A 43 18.14 -23.87 23.12
C TYR A 43 18.31 -22.60 22.28
N ASP A 44 19.54 -22.22 21.95
CA ASP A 44 19.83 -21.10 21.06
C ASP A 44 19.27 -21.30 19.66
N LYS A 45 19.43 -22.50 19.08
CA LYS A 45 18.84 -22.85 17.77
C LYS A 45 17.32 -22.78 17.81
N TRP A 46 16.72 -23.31 18.88
CA TRP A 46 15.28 -23.27 19.07
C TRP A 46 14.76 -21.83 19.19
N LEU A 47 15.43 -20.98 19.98
CA LEU A 47 15.06 -19.58 20.15
C LEU A 47 15.13 -18.81 18.82
N ARG A 48 16.18 -19.02 18.02
CA ARG A 48 16.30 -18.43 16.68
C ARG A 48 15.18 -18.92 15.75
N SER A 49 14.91 -20.22 15.74
CA SER A 49 13.82 -20.79 14.94
C SER A 49 12.45 -20.24 15.36
N GLN A 50 12.20 -20.04 16.65
CA GLN A 50 10.98 -19.39 17.13
C GLN A 50 10.86 -17.95 16.62
N ALA A 51 11.95 -17.18 16.66
CA ALA A 51 11.97 -15.82 16.13
C ALA A 51 11.70 -15.78 14.61
N GLU A 52 12.28 -16.70 13.84
CA GLU A 52 12.03 -16.84 12.40
C GLU A 52 10.58 -17.20 12.10
N LEU A 53 9.97 -18.10 12.88
CA LEU A 53 8.56 -18.46 12.76
C LEU A 53 7.65 -17.27 13.05
N GLU A 54 7.93 -16.50 14.10
CA GLU A 54 7.15 -15.31 14.43
C GLU A 54 7.24 -14.23 13.33
N ASN A 55 8.45 -13.99 12.82
CA ASN A 55 8.67 -13.06 11.70
C ASN A 55 7.95 -13.52 10.42
N THR A 56 8.01 -14.82 10.13
CA THR A 56 7.32 -15.40 8.97
C THR A 56 5.81 -15.28 9.10
N LYS A 57 5.25 -15.55 10.28
CA LYS A 57 3.82 -15.39 10.55
C LYS A 57 3.37 -13.94 10.33
N LYS A 58 4.10 -12.97 10.90
CA LYS A 58 3.82 -11.53 10.69
C LYS A 58 3.88 -11.14 9.22
N ARG A 59 4.83 -11.69 8.46
CA ARG A 59 4.94 -11.45 7.01
C ARG A 59 3.75 -12.03 6.25
N LEU A 60 3.39 -13.29 6.51
CA LEU A 60 2.25 -13.95 5.87
C LEU A 60 0.92 -13.25 6.17
N ASP A 61 0.73 -12.75 7.39
CA ASP A 61 -0.48 -12.00 7.76
C ASP A 61 -0.58 -10.69 6.95
N ARG A 62 0.53 -10.00 6.71
CA ARG A 62 0.57 -8.79 5.85
C ARG A 62 0.27 -9.15 4.39
N GLU A 63 0.94 -10.16 3.84
CA GLU A 63 0.72 -10.63 2.46
C GLU A 63 -0.74 -11.05 2.24
N LYS A 64 -1.34 -11.76 3.20
CA LYS A 64 -2.75 -12.13 3.16
C LYS A 64 -3.67 -10.92 3.21
N SER A 65 -3.37 -9.94 4.08
CA SER A 65 -4.16 -8.70 4.16
C SER A 65 -4.13 -7.95 2.82
N ASP A 66 -2.95 -7.84 2.21
CA ASP A 66 -2.80 -7.15 0.93
C ASP A 66 -3.46 -7.93 -0.21
N PHE A 67 -3.33 -9.26 -0.23
CA PHE A 67 -4.04 -10.11 -1.17
C PHE A 67 -5.56 -9.89 -1.09
N ILE A 68 -6.15 -9.83 0.11
CA ILE A 68 -7.58 -9.56 0.28
C ILE A 68 -7.94 -8.14 -0.19
N LYS A 69 -7.09 -7.14 0.07
CA LYS A 69 -7.34 -5.76 -0.38
C LYS A 69 -7.38 -5.65 -1.91
N PHE A 70 -6.53 -6.39 -2.61
CA PHE A 70 -6.34 -6.31 -4.06
C PHE A 70 -6.90 -7.51 -4.83
N ALA A 71 -7.67 -8.40 -4.18
CA ALA A 71 -8.24 -9.59 -4.82
C ALA A 71 -9.10 -9.26 -6.06
N ASN A 72 -9.78 -8.11 -6.04
CA ASN A 72 -10.64 -7.66 -7.13
C ASN A 72 -9.90 -6.81 -8.19
N GLU A 73 -8.58 -6.62 -8.07
CA GLU A 73 -7.81 -5.75 -8.97
C GLU A 73 -7.97 -6.17 -10.44
N ASP A 74 -7.74 -7.44 -10.77
CA ASP A 74 -7.86 -7.95 -12.15
C ASP A 74 -9.28 -7.79 -12.70
N LEU A 75 -10.31 -8.04 -11.87
CA LEU A 75 -11.70 -7.86 -12.28
C LEU A 75 -12.00 -6.38 -12.59
N ILE A 76 -11.60 -5.47 -11.71
CA ILE A 76 -11.80 -4.02 -11.91
C ILE A 76 -11.09 -3.57 -13.18
N VAL A 77 -9.83 -3.97 -13.38
CA VAL A 77 -9.05 -3.63 -14.59
C VAL A 77 -9.78 -4.08 -15.86
N ARG A 78 -10.36 -5.28 -15.87
CA ARG A 78 -11.16 -5.80 -17.01
C ARG A 78 -12.47 -5.05 -17.23
N LEU A 79 -13.02 -4.40 -16.20
CA LEU A 79 -14.23 -3.59 -16.31
C LEU A 79 -13.96 -2.16 -16.78
N LEU A 80 -12.74 -1.63 -16.62
CA LEU A 80 -12.43 -0.25 -17.01
C LEU A 80 -12.73 0.07 -18.50
N PRO A 81 -12.46 -0.82 -19.49
CA PRO A 81 -12.85 -0.57 -20.89
C PRO A 81 -14.36 -0.37 -21.08
N ILE A 82 -15.19 -0.97 -20.22
CA ILE A 82 -16.64 -0.77 -20.26
C ILE A 82 -16.99 0.66 -19.83
N ALA A 83 -16.34 1.16 -18.78
CA ALA A 83 -16.49 2.55 -18.36
C ALA A 83 -16.06 3.53 -19.48
N ASP A 84 -14.93 3.24 -20.14
CA ASP A 84 -14.45 4.06 -21.26
C ASP A 84 -15.44 4.09 -22.44
N ASN A 85 -16.12 2.97 -22.71
CA ASN A 85 -17.13 2.91 -23.76
C ASN A 85 -18.36 3.74 -23.41
N PHE A 86 -18.76 3.79 -22.14
CA PHE A 86 -19.82 4.70 -21.70
C PHE A 86 -19.41 6.16 -21.86
N ASP A 87 -18.18 6.53 -21.48
CA ASP A 87 -17.64 7.87 -21.70
C ASP A 87 -17.63 8.25 -23.19
N ARG A 88 -17.24 7.31 -24.06
CA ARG A 88 -17.26 7.47 -25.53
C ARG A 88 -18.67 7.63 -26.08
N ALA A 89 -19.63 6.85 -25.59
CA ALA A 89 -21.03 6.97 -25.99
C ALA A 89 -21.63 8.32 -25.58
N LEU A 90 -21.27 8.83 -24.40
CA LEU A 90 -21.68 10.17 -23.97
C LEU A 90 -21.12 11.29 -24.85
N LEU A 91 -19.91 11.12 -25.39
CA LEU A 91 -19.31 12.06 -26.34
C LEU A 91 -19.98 12.00 -27.71
N SER A 92 -20.30 10.82 -28.24
CA SER A 92 -20.92 10.69 -29.56
C SER A 92 -22.36 11.23 -29.62
N VAL A 93 -23.15 11.01 -28.56
CA VAL A 93 -24.57 11.42 -28.52
C VAL A 93 -24.74 12.94 -28.42
N ARG A 94 -23.74 13.67 -27.89
CA ARG A 94 -23.76 15.16 -27.89
C ARG A 94 -23.85 15.77 -29.29
N HIS A 95 -23.48 15.02 -30.33
CA HIS A 95 -23.49 15.48 -31.71
C HIS A 95 -24.75 15.09 -32.50
N THR A 96 -25.68 14.36 -31.88
CA THR A 96 -26.93 13.90 -32.51
C THR A 96 -28.15 14.53 -31.86
N LYS A 97 -29.10 15.03 -32.66
CA LYS A 97 -30.36 15.64 -32.18
C LYS A 97 -31.38 14.62 -31.62
N GLU A 98 -31.04 13.33 -31.60
CA GLU A 98 -31.94 12.27 -31.18
C GLU A 98 -31.64 11.79 -29.75
N SER A 99 -32.66 11.98 -28.91
CA SER A 99 -32.95 11.30 -27.65
C SER A 99 -32.18 11.69 -26.39
N ASP A 100 -32.65 12.77 -25.75
CA ASP A 100 -32.31 13.13 -24.37
C ASP A 100 -32.53 11.95 -23.38
N ALA A 101 -33.54 11.11 -23.61
CA ALA A 101 -33.84 9.96 -22.77
C ALA A 101 -32.76 8.85 -22.84
N VAL A 102 -32.19 8.59 -24.03
CA VAL A 102 -31.09 7.63 -24.19
C VAL A 102 -29.82 8.18 -23.53
N LEU A 103 -29.54 9.47 -23.71
CA LEU A 103 -28.42 10.13 -23.05
C LEU A 103 -28.53 10.06 -21.52
N GLU A 104 -29.73 10.29 -20.98
CA GLU A 104 -30.01 10.17 -19.56
C GLU A 104 -29.78 8.74 -19.04
N GLY A 105 -30.28 7.72 -19.76
CA GLY A 105 -30.06 6.32 -19.41
C GLY A 105 -28.57 5.94 -19.39
N ILE A 106 -27.79 6.39 -20.37
CA ILE A 106 -26.33 6.15 -20.40
C ILE A 106 -25.64 6.82 -19.21
N LYS A 107 -26.01 8.08 -18.88
CA LYS A 107 -25.46 8.78 -17.70
C LYS A 107 -25.78 8.07 -16.40
N MET A 108 -26.98 7.50 -16.27
CA MET A 108 -27.38 6.72 -15.08
C MET A 108 -26.46 5.50 -14.89
N VAL A 109 -26.27 4.70 -15.94
CA VAL A 109 -25.41 3.50 -15.88
C VAL A 109 -23.94 3.88 -15.61
N GLN A 110 -23.43 4.93 -16.25
CA GLN A 110 -22.07 5.44 -16.00
C GLN A 110 -21.88 5.85 -14.53
N LYS A 111 -22.89 6.49 -13.93
CA LYS A 111 -22.88 6.90 -12.53
C LYS A 111 -22.90 5.71 -11.58
N GLU A 112 -23.74 4.70 -11.85
CA GLU A 112 -23.80 3.46 -11.08
C GLU A 112 -22.46 2.72 -11.13
N LEU A 113 -21.87 2.60 -12.32
CA LEU A 113 -20.55 1.98 -12.48
C LEU A 113 -19.45 2.76 -11.74
N SER A 114 -19.49 4.09 -11.78
CA SER A 114 -18.55 4.93 -11.03
C SER A 114 -18.71 4.78 -9.52
N THR A 115 -19.95 4.63 -9.04
CA THR A 115 -20.24 4.36 -7.62
C THR A 115 -19.68 3.00 -7.22
N LEU A 116 -19.92 1.98 -8.04
CA LEU A 116 -19.38 0.63 -7.81
C LEU A 116 -17.85 0.66 -7.70
N PHE A 117 -17.17 1.36 -8.60
CA PHE A 117 -15.71 1.49 -8.51
C PHE A 117 -15.27 2.16 -7.20
N ASN A 118 -15.90 3.28 -6.83
CA ASN A 118 -15.58 3.97 -5.57
C ASN A 118 -15.80 3.09 -4.34
N ASP A 119 -16.89 2.30 -4.30
CA ASP A 119 -17.19 1.39 -3.18
C ASP A 119 -16.12 0.31 -2.98
N TYR A 120 -15.49 -0.14 -4.08
CA TYR A 120 -14.35 -1.06 -4.04
C TYR A 120 -12.99 -0.36 -3.90
N GLY A 121 -12.98 0.97 -3.80
CA GLY A 121 -11.79 1.80 -3.64
C GLY A 121 -11.06 2.11 -4.93
N ALA A 122 -11.71 1.95 -6.09
CA ALA A 122 -11.18 2.35 -7.39
C ALA A 122 -11.58 3.80 -7.71
N GLU A 123 -10.59 4.68 -7.82
CA GLU A 123 -10.77 6.13 -8.02
C GLU A 123 -10.13 6.60 -9.33
N LYS A 124 -10.78 7.55 -10.01
CA LYS A 124 -10.25 8.17 -11.23
C LYS A 124 -9.01 9.01 -10.90
N VAL A 125 -7.97 8.90 -11.74
CA VAL A 125 -6.82 9.80 -11.70
C VAL A 125 -7.25 11.16 -12.23
N LYS A 126 -6.96 12.22 -11.48
CA LYS A 126 -7.21 13.59 -11.95
C LYS A 126 -6.08 14.01 -12.89
N SER A 127 -6.42 14.18 -14.17
CA SER A 127 -5.41 14.40 -15.22
C SER A 127 -5.46 15.81 -15.80
N VAL A 128 -6.60 16.22 -16.39
CA VAL A 128 -6.71 17.48 -17.13
C VAL A 128 -6.45 18.69 -16.24
N GLY A 129 -5.55 19.58 -16.69
CA GLY A 129 -5.11 20.78 -15.98
C GLY A 129 -4.03 20.52 -14.92
N GLU A 130 -3.67 19.26 -14.64
CA GLU A 130 -2.59 18.92 -13.72
C GLU A 130 -1.26 18.83 -14.47
N LYS A 131 -0.15 18.97 -13.72
CA LYS A 131 1.18 18.75 -14.28
C LYS A 131 1.36 17.29 -14.68
N PHE A 132 1.97 17.05 -15.84
CA PHE A 132 2.29 15.71 -16.29
C PHE A 132 3.18 14.98 -15.26
N ASN A 133 2.81 13.75 -14.92
CA ASN A 133 3.57 12.90 -14.01
C ASN A 133 3.71 11.49 -14.64
N PRO A 134 4.92 11.07 -15.05
CA PRO A 134 5.17 9.75 -15.65
C PRO A 134 4.75 8.57 -14.78
N HIS A 135 4.59 8.75 -13.46
CA HIS A 135 4.18 7.68 -12.57
C HIS A 135 2.70 7.34 -12.67
N ILE A 136 1.86 8.26 -13.18
CA ILE A 136 0.39 8.11 -13.24
C ILE A 136 -0.21 8.45 -14.60
N HIS A 137 0.57 9.07 -15.49
CA HIS A 137 0.16 9.50 -16.82
C HIS A 137 1.04 8.85 -17.89
N GLU A 138 0.43 8.50 -19.01
CA GLU A 138 1.08 8.07 -20.25
C GLU A 138 0.79 9.11 -21.34
N ALA A 139 1.81 9.89 -21.73
CA ALA A 139 1.67 10.92 -22.75
C ALA A 139 1.80 10.30 -24.15
N ILE A 140 0.74 10.41 -24.96
CA ILE A 140 0.74 9.90 -26.35
C ILE A 140 0.93 10.98 -27.40
N ALA A 141 0.73 12.24 -27.02
CA ALA A 141 0.94 13.38 -27.91
C ALA A 141 1.33 14.63 -27.12
N VAL A 142 2.04 15.51 -27.80
CA VAL A 142 2.38 16.85 -27.32
C VAL A 142 1.63 17.85 -28.20
N VAL A 143 0.97 18.82 -27.58
CA VAL A 143 0.16 19.84 -28.25
C VAL A 143 0.76 21.21 -27.95
N GLU A 144 0.97 22.00 -29.00
CA GLU A 144 1.40 23.39 -28.82
C GLU A 144 0.25 24.22 -28.25
N SER A 145 0.49 24.87 -27.11
CA SER A 145 -0.51 25.70 -26.45
C SER A 145 0.15 26.87 -25.72
N ASP A 146 -0.42 28.06 -25.93
CA ASP A 146 -0.07 29.28 -25.18
C ASP A 146 -1.00 29.46 -23.96
N GLU A 147 -2.01 28.61 -23.83
CA GLU A 147 -3.07 28.67 -22.82
C GLU A 147 -2.68 27.92 -21.53
N TYR A 148 -1.83 26.90 -21.67
CA TYR A 148 -1.36 26.07 -20.55
C TYR A 148 0.17 26.18 -20.37
N PRO A 149 0.69 26.14 -19.13
CA PRO A 149 2.13 26.03 -18.89
C PRO A 149 2.72 24.78 -19.55
N GLU A 150 4.03 24.78 -19.84
CA GLU A 150 4.73 23.60 -20.38
C GLU A 150 4.59 22.39 -19.43
N ASP A 151 4.52 21.18 -19.99
CA ASP A 151 4.30 19.91 -19.28
C ASP A 151 2.98 19.82 -18.49
N THR A 152 1.92 20.49 -18.96
CA THR A 152 0.57 20.39 -18.38
C THR A 152 -0.29 19.46 -19.21
N VAL A 153 -1.12 18.63 -18.57
CA VAL A 153 -2.09 17.79 -19.28
C VAL A 153 -3.22 18.65 -19.84
N VAL A 154 -3.31 18.72 -21.16
CA VAL A 154 -4.33 19.52 -21.87
C VAL A 154 -5.58 18.73 -22.20
N GLU A 155 -5.45 17.41 -22.38
CA GLU A 155 -6.55 16.53 -22.74
C GLU A 155 -6.30 15.13 -22.18
N GLU A 156 -7.35 14.51 -21.66
CA GLU A 156 -7.36 13.10 -21.25
C GLU A 156 -8.12 12.29 -22.31
N ILE A 157 -7.42 11.33 -22.91
CA ILE A 157 -7.95 10.45 -23.95
C ILE A 157 -8.52 9.17 -23.35
N GLN A 158 -7.90 8.70 -22.28
CA GLN A 158 -8.39 7.57 -21.49
C GLN A 158 -8.18 7.84 -20.00
N THR A 159 -9.26 7.72 -19.23
CA THR A 159 -9.27 7.95 -17.78
C THR A 159 -8.32 7.00 -17.05
N GLY A 160 -7.39 7.51 -16.25
CA GLY A 160 -6.58 6.67 -15.37
C GLY A 160 -7.34 6.24 -14.11
N TYR A 161 -6.91 5.16 -13.47
CA TYR A 161 -7.51 4.66 -12.24
C TYR A 161 -6.47 4.20 -11.22
N THR A 162 -6.75 4.46 -9.95
CA THR A 162 -6.05 3.88 -8.80
C THR A 162 -7.01 2.98 -8.03
N LEU A 163 -6.50 1.91 -7.42
CA LEU A 163 -7.22 1.06 -6.50
C LEU A 163 -6.57 1.19 -5.12
N LYS A 164 -7.29 1.75 -4.14
CA LYS A 164 -6.82 1.92 -2.76
C LYS A 164 -5.43 2.59 -2.70
N GLY A 165 -5.22 3.59 -3.55
CA GLY A 165 -3.96 4.35 -3.66
C GLY A 165 -2.88 3.71 -4.55
N ARG A 166 -3.06 2.49 -5.04
CA ARG A 166 -2.15 1.85 -6.01
C ARG A 166 -2.61 2.14 -7.44
N LEU A 167 -1.73 2.59 -8.32
CA LEU A 167 -2.08 2.75 -9.73
C LEU A 167 -2.39 1.40 -10.38
N ILE A 168 -3.55 1.28 -11.02
CA ILE A 168 -3.97 0.08 -11.78
C ILE A 168 -4.05 0.35 -13.28
N ARG A 169 -4.23 1.62 -13.68
CA ARG A 169 -4.19 2.05 -15.07
C ARG A 169 -3.73 3.52 -15.15
N PRO A 170 -2.68 3.87 -15.91
CA PRO A 170 -2.31 5.26 -16.12
C PRO A 170 -3.36 5.98 -16.96
N SER A 171 -3.47 7.29 -16.79
CA SER A 171 -4.26 8.13 -17.70
C SER A 171 -3.52 8.32 -19.01
N ILE A 172 -4.17 8.06 -20.14
CA ILE A 172 -3.60 8.38 -21.44
C ILE A 172 -3.92 9.84 -21.76
N VAL A 173 -2.88 10.64 -21.97
CA VAL A 173 -3.01 12.10 -22.01
C VAL A 173 -2.29 12.73 -23.18
N LYS A 174 -2.70 13.96 -23.51
CA LYS A 174 -1.91 14.91 -24.30
C LYS A 174 -1.35 15.99 -23.39
N VAL A 175 -0.11 16.40 -23.62
CA VAL A 175 0.58 17.41 -22.80
C VAL A 175 0.92 18.66 -23.60
N SER A 176 0.95 19.82 -22.96
CA SER A 176 1.32 21.08 -23.57
C SER A 176 2.82 21.23 -23.78
N LYS A 177 3.21 21.81 -24.92
CA LYS A 177 4.54 22.39 -25.16
C LYS A 177 4.35 23.86 -25.54
N ARG A 178 5.22 24.73 -25.04
CA ARG A 178 5.23 26.15 -25.44
C ARG A 178 5.70 26.28 -26.89
N ARG A 179 5.07 27.15 -27.68
CA ARG A 179 5.52 27.48 -29.04
C ARG A 179 6.93 28.06 -29.02
N GLU A 180 7.74 27.73 -30.03
CA GLU A 180 9.16 28.10 -30.08
C GLU A 180 9.40 29.61 -30.26
N GLU A 181 8.42 30.36 -30.79
CA GLU A 181 8.52 31.81 -31.01
C GLU A 181 8.72 32.63 -29.71
N ASP A 182 8.35 32.09 -28.54
CA ASP A 182 8.54 32.73 -27.24
C ASP A 182 9.94 32.57 -26.64
N LYS A 183 10.79 31.66 -27.16
CA LYS A 183 12.13 31.42 -26.61
C LYS A 183 13.14 32.49 -27.01
N ASP A 184 12.92 33.16 -28.15
CA ASP A 184 13.86 34.15 -28.70
C ASP A 184 13.64 35.58 -28.20
N ALA A 185 12.48 35.89 -27.61
CA ALA A 185 12.20 37.21 -27.05
C ALA A 185 12.92 37.51 -25.71
N GLY A 186 13.53 36.50 -25.08
CA GLY A 186 14.24 36.63 -23.79
C GLY A 186 15.75 36.88 -23.87
N GLY A 187 16.36 36.82 -25.07
CA GLY A 187 17.82 36.82 -25.25
C GLY A 187 18.49 38.17 -25.51
N LEU A 188 17.74 39.26 -25.65
CA LEU A 188 18.27 40.57 -26.09
C LEU A 188 18.09 41.68 -25.04
N LYS A 189 18.62 41.47 -23.82
CA LYS A 189 18.99 42.58 -22.93
C LYS A 189 20.18 42.19 -22.05
N ASN A 190 21.38 42.57 -22.47
CA ASN A 190 22.25 43.47 -21.72
C ASN A 190 23.53 43.72 -22.54
N GLY A 191 23.69 44.98 -22.93
CA GLY A 191 24.98 45.53 -23.36
C GLY A 191 25.82 45.96 -22.16
#